data_AF-A0A945Q235-F1
#
_entry.id   AF-A0A945Q235-F1
#
_cell.length_a   1.000
_cell.length_b   1.000
_cell.length_c   1.000
_cell.angle_alpha   90.00
_cell.angle_beta   90.00
_cell.angle_gamma   90.00
#
_symmetry.space_group_name_H-M   'P 1'
#
loop_
_entity.id
_entity.type
_entity.pdbx_description
1 polymer ?
#
loop_
_entity_poly.entity_id
_entity_poly.type
_entity_poly.pdbx_seq_one_letter_code
_entity_poly.pdbx_strand_id
1 'polypeptide(L)'
;MRYLPAIRDPRDVRALPPERLPELAREIRAFLVEKVSATGGHLGPNLGVVELSIALHRVFRSPEDAIIWDTGHQSYVHKILTGRAAEFDTLRQEGGLSGYPSRAESGHDIVENSHASTALSYADGLAKAWERRGLLGEQHVVAVIGDGALTGGMAWEALNNIATGERPL
;
A
#
# COMPACT_ATOMS: atom_id res chain seq x y z
N MET A 1 13.50 10.15 16.17
CA MET A 1 13.31 8.94 15.34
C MET A 1 14.68 8.42 14.93
N ARG A 2 14.92 7.11 15.05
CA ARG A 2 16.19 6.44 14.80
C ARG A 2 16.18 5.66 13.48
N TYR A 3 15.09 4.97 13.15
CA TYR A 3 15.04 4.07 11.98
C TYR A 3 14.28 4.68 10.82
N LEU A 4 13.15 5.34 11.08
CA LEU A 4 12.30 5.92 10.05
C LEU A 4 13.04 6.88 9.09
N PRO A 5 13.95 7.77 9.54
CA PRO A 5 14.67 8.67 8.64
C PRO A 5 15.62 7.96 7.66
N ALA A 6 15.97 6.70 7.93
CA ALA A 6 16.81 5.88 7.07
C ALA A 6 16.02 5.08 6.03
N ILE A 7 14.70 5.01 6.12
CA ILE A 7 13.86 4.30 5.14
C ILE A 7 13.60 5.21 3.95
N ARG A 8 14.16 4.87 2.78
CA ARG A 8 13.99 5.60 1.52
C ARG A 8 13.31 4.75 0.44
N ASP A 9 13.30 3.43 0.60
CA ASP A 9 12.75 2.46 -0.34
C ASP A 9 12.35 1.18 0.43
N PRO A 10 11.37 0.37 -0.05
CA PRO A 10 11.03 -0.93 0.54
C PRO A 10 12.24 -1.85 0.85
N ARG A 11 13.33 -1.74 0.09
CA ARG A 11 14.58 -2.50 0.33
C ARG A 11 15.19 -2.20 1.70
N ASP A 12 15.10 -0.97 2.18
CA ASP A 12 15.63 -0.58 3.50
C ASP A 12 14.81 -1.24 4.63
N VAL A 13 13.50 -1.33 4.44
CA VAL A 13 12.59 -2.01 5.37
C VAL A 13 12.92 -3.49 5.46
N ARG A 14 13.26 -4.12 4.33
CA ARG A 14 13.66 -5.53 4.25
C ARG A 14 15.02 -5.81 4.89
N ALA A 15 15.98 -4.91 4.69
CA ALA A 15 17.32 -5.01 5.26
C ALA A 15 17.34 -4.79 6.79
N LEU A 16 16.33 -4.12 7.35
CA LEU A 16 16.27 -3.87 8.78
C LEU A 16 16.17 -5.19 9.57
N PRO A 17 16.93 -5.39 10.66
CA PRO A 17 16.82 -6.60 11.47
C PRO A 17 15.41 -6.74 12.09
N PRO A 18 14.83 -7.96 12.14
CA PRO A 18 13.46 -8.19 12.64
C PRO A 18 13.19 -7.60 14.02
N GLU A 19 14.18 -7.65 14.93
CA GLU A 19 14.11 -7.11 16.28
C GLU A 19 13.97 -5.58 16.34
N ARG A 20 14.19 -4.88 15.23
CA ARG A 20 14.03 -3.41 15.13
C ARG A 20 12.68 -3.01 14.55
N LEU A 21 11.91 -3.94 13.98
CA LEU A 21 10.60 -3.65 13.38
C LEU A 21 9.58 -3.07 14.37
N PRO A 22 9.50 -3.52 15.64
CA PRO A 22 8.59 -2.90 16.60
C PRO A 22 8.88 -1.42 16.84
N GLU A 23 10.17 -1.04 16.85
CA GLU A 23 10.59 0.35 17.03
C GLU A 23 10.32 1.19 15.77
N LEU A 24 10.55 0.63 14.57
CA LEU A 24 10.13 1.29 13.32
C LEU A 24 8.62 1.55 13.31
N ALA A 25 7.81 0.55 13.70
CA ALA A 25 6.36 0.70 13.78
C ALA A 25 5.92 1.79 14.78
N ARG A 26 6.61 1.89 15.93
CA ARG A 26 6.39 2.96 16.91
C ARG A 26 6.72 4.33 16.34
N GLU A 27 7.84 4.46 15.62
CA GLU A 27 8.24 5.70 14.97
C GLU A 27 7.27 6.13 13.89
N ILE A 28 6.78 5.20 13.05
CA ILE A 28 5.77 5.49 12.03
C ILE A 28 4.47 5.99 12.66
N ARG A 29 4.00 5.36 13.74
CA ARG A 29 2.80 5.86 14.46
C ARG A 29 2.99 7.27 14.98
N ALA A 30 4.13 7.56 15.62
CA ALA A 30 4.43 8.89 16.12
C ALA A 30 4.47 9.91 14.97
N PHE A 31 5.11 9.56 13.86
CA PHE A 31 5.16 10.37 12.64
C PHE A 31 3.77 10.68 12.10
N LEU A 32 2.91 9.65 11.96
CA LEU A 32 1.55 9.82 11.48
C LEU A 32 0.71 10.73 12.39
N VAL A 33 0.80 10.53 13.71
CA VAL A 33 0.09 11.38 14.66
C VAL A 33 0.56 12.83 14.55
N GLU A 34 1.86 13.06 14.44
CA GLU A 34 2.42 14.42 14.30
C GLU A 34 1.98 15.09 13.00
N LYS A 35 2.22 14.45 11.85
CA LYS A 35 2.03 15.05 10.53
C LYS A 35 0.56 15.13 10.12
N VAL A 36 -0.19 14.04 10.28
CA VAL A 36 -1.58 13.96 9.81
C VAL A 36 -2.52 14.77 10.70
N SER A 37 -2.21 14.94 11.99
CA SER A 37 -3.02 15.82 12.86
C SER A 37 -2.85 17.31 12.51
N ALA A 38 -1.71 17.69 11.94
CA ALA A 38 -1.44 19.06 11.53
C ALA A 38 -2.10 19.41 10.18
N THR A 39 -2.06 18.50 9.20
CA THR A 39 -2.59 18.73 7.84
C THR A 39 -4.03 18.23 7.65
N GLY A 40 -4.54 17.40 8.56
CA GLY A 40 -5.74 16.59 8.34
C GLY A 40 -5.50 15.40 7.42
N GLY A 41 -6.45 14.47 7.38
CA GLY A 41 -6.38 13.26 6.56
C GLY A 41 -6.84 12.00 7.30
N HIS A 42 -6.52 10.83 6.74
CA HIS A 42 -7.05 9.55 7.19
C HIS A 42 -6.17 8.90 8.28
N LEU A 43 -6.11 9.50 9.48
CA LEU A 43 -5.22 8.99 10.54
C LEU A 43 -5.59 7.57 11.02
N GLY A 44 -6.85 7.35 11.37
CA GLY A 44 -7.32 6.08 11.97
C GLY A 44 -6.98 4.84 11.15
N PRO A 45 -7.38 4.77 9.86
CA PRO A 45 -7.07 3.63 8.99
C PRO A 45 -5.57 3.36 8.86
N ASN A 46 -4.74 4.41 8.82
CA ASN A 46 -3.30 4.27 8.68
C ASN A 46 -2.61 3.77 9.96
N LEU A 47 -3.11 4.14 11.14
CA LEU A 47 -2.64 3.56 12.40
C LEU A 47 -2.91 2.06 12.48
N GLY A 48 -4.01 1.59 11.86
CA GLY A 48 -4.42 0.18 11.86
C GLY A 48 -3.61 -0.73 10.94
N VAL A 49 -2.89 -0.18 9.96
CA VAL A 49 -2.16 -0.98 8.95
C VAL A 49 -0.64 -0.82 9.01
N VAL A 50 -0.09 -0.26 10.10
CA VAL A 50 1.36 -0.04 10.23
C VAL A 50 2.15 -1.35 10.09
N GLU A 51 1.83 -2.35 10.91
CA GLU A 51 2.53 -3.65 10.88
C GLU A 51 2.27 -4.39 9.58
N LEU A 52 1.04 -4.35 9.06
CA LEU A 52 0.69 -4.97 7.79
C LEU A 52 1.54 -4.37 6.66
N SER A 53 1.63 -3.05 6.58
CA SER A 53 2.43 -2.36 5.54
C SER A 53 3.91 -2.71 5.64
N ILE A 54 4.47 -2.78 6.85
CA ILE A 54 5.85 -3.22 7.08
C ILE A 54 6.03 -4.66 6.60
N ALA A 55 5.13 -5.57 6.97
CA ALA A 55 5.20 -6.97 6.58
C ALA A 55 5.14 -7.14 5.06
N LEU A 56 4.20 -6.45 4.40
CA LEU A 56 4.06 -6.48 2.95
C LEU A 56 5.33 -6.03 2.24
N HIS A 57 5.92 -4.89 2.65
CA HIS A 57 7.15 -4.37 2.03
C HIS A 57 8.41 -5.16 2.38
N ARG A 58 8.39 -5.99 3.42
CA ARG A 58 9.48 -6.94 3.72
C ARG A 58 9.40 -8.22 2.90
N VAL A 59 8.19 -8.67 2.56
CA VAL A 59 7.96 -9.92 1.82
C VAL A 59 7.98 -9.66 0.32
N PHE A 60 7.16 -8.73 -0.14
CA PHE A 60 6.98 -8.40 -1.56
C PHE A 60 7.93 -7.30 -2.01
N ARG A 61 8.41 -7.39 -3.24
CA ARG A 61 9.35 -6.46 -3.89
C ARG A 61 8.57 -5.44 -4.70
N SER A 62 8.02 -4.42 -4.05
CA SER A 62 7.42 -3.30 -4.78
C SER A 62 8.52 -2.44 -5.42
N PRO A 63 8.37 -1.98 -6.69
CA PRO A 63 7.16 -2.04 -7.52
C PRO A 63 7.07 -3.24 -8.46
N GLU A 64 8.00 -4.19 -8.45
CA GLU A 64 7.92 -5.41 -9.28
C GLU A 64 6.70 -6.26 -8.92
N ASP A 65 6.48 -6.46 -7.62
CA ASP A 65 5.25 -6.96 -7.04
C ASP A 65 4.25 -5.81 -6.84
N ALA A 66 3.00 -6.06 -7.19
CA ALA A 66 1.95 -5.06 -7.08
C ALA A 66 1.27 -5.14 -5.74
N ILE A 67 1.31 -4.04 -4.98
CA ILE A 67 0.56 -3.90 -3.74
C ILE A 67 -0.53 -2.86 -3.99
N ILE A 68 -1.78 -3.32 -4.05
CA ILE A 68 -2.95 -2.52 -4.40
C ILE A 68 -3.73 -2.24 -3.11
N TRP A 69 -3.90 -0.97 -2.78
CA TRP A 69 -4.65 -0.53 -1.60
C TRP A 69 -6.07 -0.14 -2.02
N ASP A 70 -7.09 -0.88 -1.62
CA ASP A 70 -8.49 -0.54 -1.93
C ASP A 70 -8.90 0.76 -1.26
N THR A 71 -9.66 1.61 -1.96
CA THR A 71 -10.00 2.99 -1.54
C THR A 71 -8.77 3.90 -1.40
N GLY A 72 -7.57 3.38 -1.14
CA GLY A 72 -6.31 4.11 -1.08
C GLY A 72 -6.09 4.93 0.20
N HIS A 73 -7.13 5.25 0.97
CA HIS A 73 -7.02 6.13 2.14
C HIS A 73 -6.12 5.60 3.28
N GLN A 74 -5.89 4.29 3.34
CA GLN A 74 -5.02 3.58 4.29
C GLN A 74 -3.60 3.32 3.75
N SER A 75 -3.13 4.14 2.80
CA SER A 75 -1.82 3.97 2.13
C SER A 75 -0.71 4.91 2.63
N TYR A 76 -0.90 5.71 3.67
CA TYR A 76 0.14 6.63 4.16
C TYR A 76 1.38 5.89 4.64
N VAL A 77 1.21 4.76 5.34
CA VAL A 77 2.37 3.94 5.73
C VAL A 77 3.08 3.39 4.49
N HIS A 78 2.32 2.98 3.46
CA HIS A 78 2.90 2.60 2.18
C HIS A 78 3.70 3.75 1.54
N LYS A 79 3.18 4.98 1.52
CA LYS A 79 3.89 6.17 1.00
C LYS A 79 5.18 6.44 1.79
N ILE A 80 5.12 6.33 3.11
CA ILE A 80 6.29 6.47 4.01
C ILE A 80 7.37 5.45 3.66
N LEU A 81 7.00 4.16 3.57
CA LEU A 81 7.94 3.06 3.30
C LEU A 81 8.46 3.03 1.86
N THR A 82 7.90 3.87 0.98
CA THR A 82 8.28 4.03 -0.43
C THR A 82 8.91 5.40 -0.71
N GLY A 83 9.58 5.96 0.30
CA GLY A 83 10.48 7.10 0.15
C GLY A 83 9.85 8.49 0.30
N ARG A 84 8.55 8.57 0.54
CA ARG A 84 7.80 9.84 0.48
C ARG A 84 7.54 10.47 1.84
N ALA A 85 8.23 10.02 2.89
CA ALA A 85 8.05 10.57 4.24
C ALA A 85 8.31 12.08 4.31
N ALA A 86 9.26 12.61 3.54
CA ALA A 86 9.60 14.04 3.55
C ALA A 86 8.49 14.94 2.97
N GLU A 87 7.56 14.39 2.19
CA GLU A 87 6.52 15.14 1.49
C GLU A 87 5.24 15.34 2.32
N PHE A 88 5.16 14.70 3.50
CA PHE A 88 3.97 14.69 4.35
C PHE A 88 3.57 16.07 4.90
N ASP A 89 4.47 17.04 4.91
CA ASP A 89 4.14 18.43 5.29
C ASP A 89 3.17 19.08 4.28
N THR A 90 3.08 18.53 3.07
CA THR A 90 2.18 18.98 1.99
C THR A 90 1.00 18.03 1.74
N LEU A 91 0.79 17.06 2.64
CA LEU A 91 -0.25 16.05 2.49
C LEU A 91 -1.63 16.68 2.28
N ARG A 92 -2.31 16.30 1.19
CA ARG A 92 -3.62 16.76 0.73
C ARG A 92 -3.70 18.25 0.37
N GLN A 93 -2.57 18.92 0.25
CA GLN A 93 -2.51 20.31 -0.22
C GLN A 93 -2.42 20.34 -1.75
N GLU A 94 -2.84 21.45 -2.35
CA GLU A 94 -2.72 21.65 -3.80
C GLU A 94 -1.24 21.58 -4.21
N GLY A 95 -0.94 20.74 -5.22
CA GLY A 95 0.42 20.49 -5.67
C GLY A 95 1.31 19.70 -4.69
N GLY A 96 0.75 19.26 -3.56
CA GLY A 96 1.42 18.44 -2.57
C GLY A 96 1.10 16.94 -2.68
N LEU A 97 1.51 16.18 -1.67
CA LEU A 97 1.32 14.74 -1.61
C LEU A 97 -0.17 14.36 -1.53
N SER A 98 -0.64 13.49 -2.42
CA SER A 98 -2.02 13.01 -2.46
C SER A 98 -2.40 12.23 -1.21
N GLY A 99 -3.68 12.34 -0.84
CA GLY A 99 -4.30 11.51 0.20
C GLY A 99 -4.53 10.05 -0.20
N TYR A 100 -4.22 9.68 -1.44
CA TYR A 100 -4.47 8.38 -2.06
C TYR A 100 -3.25 7.96 -2.90
N PRO A 101 -3.11 6.67 -3.28
CA PRO A 101 -2.12 6.25 -4.26
C PRO A 101 -2.25 7.04 -5.57
N SER A 102 -1.12 7.47 -6.12
CA SER A 102 -1.00 8.28 -7.32
C SER A 102 0.23 7.82 -8.12
N ARG A 103 0.01 7.37 -9.36
CA ARG A 103 1.08 6.95 -10.29
C ARG A 103 1.98 8.13 -10.67
N ALA A 104 1.45 9.35 -10.63
CA ALA A 104 2.23 10.56 -10.83
C ALA A 104 3.24 10.78 -9.68
N GLU A 105 2.98 10.27 -8.48
CA GLU A 105 3.86 10.41 -7.31
C GLU A 105 4.86 9.27 -7.19
N SER A 106 4.50 8.05 -7.61
CA SER A 106 5.35 6.89 -7.37
C SER A 106 5.05 5.70 -8.28
N GLY A 107 6.11 5.00 -8.68
CA GLY A 107 6.00 3.69 -9.32
C GLY A 107 5.43 2.60 -8.42
N HIS A 108 5.41 2.82 -7.10
CA HIS A 108 4.80 1.90 -6.12
C HIS A 108 3.27 1.98 -6.08
N ASP A 109 2.68 3.06 -6.60
CA ASP A 109 1.25 3.32 -6.61
C ASP A 109 0.63 2.85 -7.93
N ILE A 110 0.62 1.54 -8.18
CA ILE A 110 0.27 0.96 -9.50
C ILE A 110 -1.18 1.26 -9.92
N VAL A 111 -2.08 1.35 -8.94
CA VAL A 111 -3.50 1.65 -9.15
C VAL A 111 -3.86 2.92 -8.40
N GLU A 112 -4.47 3.87 -9.11
CA GLU A 112 -5.03 5.09 -8.53
C GLU A 112 -6.51 4.86 -8.26
N ASN A 113 -6.91 4.82 -6.99
CA ASN A 113 -8.32 4.77 -6.63
C ASN A 113 -8.61 5.56 -5.35
N SER A 114 -9.78 6.18 -5.33
CA SER A 114 -10.41 6.74 -4.14
C SER A 114 -11.76 6.07 -3.84
N HIS A 115 -12.33 5.37 -4.82
CA HIS A 115 -13.57 4.61 -4.68
C HIS A 115 -13.28 3.20 -4.16
N ALA A 116 -14.13 2.74 -3.25
CA ALA A 116 -14.02 1.44 -2.63
C ALA A 116 -14.36 0.29 -3.59
N SER A 117 -13.93 -0.92 -3.22
CA SER A 117 -14.33 -2.21 -3.81
C SER A 117 -13.73 -2.55 -5.18
N THR A 118 -12.70 -1.83 -5.61
CA THR A 118 -12.10 -1.98 -6.96
C THR A 118 -10.81 -2.81 -6.96
N ALA A 119 -10.12 -2.93 -5.83
CA ALA A 119 -8.78 -3.51 -5.77
C ALA A 119 -8.74 -4.96 -6.24
N LEU A 120 -9.77 -5.76 -5.93
CA LEU A 120 -9.82 -7.18 -6.33
C LEU A 120 -9.97 -7.34 -7.85
N SER A 121 -10.75 -6.47 -8.51
CA SER A 121 -10.86 -6.49 -9.98
C SER A 121 -9.54 -6.11 -10.64
N TYR A 122 -8.85 -5.09 -10.11
CA TYR A 122 -7.51 -4.74 -10.56
C TYR A 122 -6.52 -5.89 -10.35
N ALA A 123 -6.63 -6.57 -9.20
CA ALA A 123 -5.73 -7.66 -8.88
C ALA A 123 -5.89 -8.84 -9.85
N ASP A 124 -7.13 -9.24 -10.14
CA ASP A 124 -7.45 -10.26 -11.15
C ASP A 124 -6.92 -9.88 -12.54
N GLY A 125 -7.11 -8.62 -12.95
CA GLY A 125 -6.58 -8.10 -14.21
C GLY A 125 -5.04 -8.16 -14.30
N LEU A 126 -4.36 -7.77 -13.23
CA LEU A 126 -2.89 -7.80 -13.15
C LEU A 126 -2.35 -9.24 -13.13
N ALA A 127 -2.97 -10.15 -12.38
CA ALA A 127 -2.61 -11.58 -12.40
C ALA A 127 -2.70 -12.16 -13.82
N LYS A 128 -3.79 -11.88 -14.53
CA LYS A 128 -3.96 -12.30 -15.93
C LYS A 128 -2.89 -11.70 -16.83
N ALA A 129 -2.54 -10.43 -16.64
CA ALA A 129 -1.47 -9.80 -17.41
C ALA A 129 -0.10 -10.44 -17.14
N TRP A 130 0.21 -10.76 -15.89
CA TRP A 130 1.45 -11.44 -15.53
C TRP A 130 1.53 -12.87 -16.04
N GLU A 131 0.44 -13.64 -15.97
CA GLU A 131 0.35 -14.95 -16.60
C GLU A 131 0.69 -14.88 -18.09
N ARG A 132 0.08 -13.94 -18.83
CA ARG A 132 0.34 -13.76 -20.27
C ARG A 132 1.77 -13.32 -20.58
N ARG A 133 2.45 -12.70 -19.63
CA ARG A 133 3.85 -12.29 -19.75
C ARG A 133 4.83 -13.35 -19.24
N GLY A 134 4.35 -14.48 -18.70
CA GLY A 134 5.20 -15.51 -18.10
C GLY A 134 5.84 -15.09 -16.77
N LEU A 135 5.26 -14.10 -16.08
CA LEU A 135 5.79 -13.53 -14.83
C LEU A 135 5.10 -14.09 -13.58
N LEU A 136 4.10 -14.97 -13.75
CA LEU A 136 3.35 -15.53 -12.64
C LEU A 136 4.26 -16.45 -11.80
N GLY A 137 4.34 -16.18 -10.49
CA GLY A 137 5.25 -16.88 -9.57
C GLY A 137 6.65 -16.24 -9.47
N GLU A 138 7.01 -15.33 -10.37
CA GLU A 138 8.17 -14.43 -10.24
C GLU A 138 7.77 -13.07 -9.68
N GLN A 139 6.56 -12.60 -10.03
CA GLN A 139 5.92 -11.39 -9.54
C GLN A 139 4.56 -11.74 -8.93
N HIS A 140 4.17 -10.97 -7.91
CA HIS A 140 3.00 -11.22 -7.08
C HIS A 140 1.99 -10.06 -7.12
N VAL A 141 0.68 -10.39 -7.07
CA VAL A 141 -0.38 -9.39 -6.88
C VAL A 141 -0.87 -9.47 -5.44
N VAL A 142 -0.88 -8.35 -4.74
CA VAL A 142 -1.42 -8.28 -3.38
C VAL A 142 -2.47 -7.20 -3.32
N ALA A 143 -3.72 -7.60 -3.05
CA ALA A 143 -4.81 -6.66 -2.78
C ALA A 143 -5.03 -6.51 -1.28
N VAL A 144 -4.99 -5.27 -0.79
CA VAL A 144 -5.34 -4.91 0.58
C VAL A 144 -6.70 -4.23 0.56
N ILE A 145 -7.73 -4.96 1.01
CA ILE A 145 -9.12 -4.49 1.04
C ILE A 145 -9.64 -4.41 2.47
N GLY A 146 -10.30 -3.30 2.81
CA GLY A 146 -11.01 -3.16 4.09
C GLY A 146 -12.32 -3.94 4.09
N ASP A 147 -12.78 -4.35 5.25
CA ASP A 147 -14.06 -5.06 5.45
C ASP A 147 -15.25 -4.26 4.93
N GLY A 148 -15.28 -2.94 5.16
CA GLY A 148 -16.30 -2.06 4.59
C GLY A 148 -16.29 -2.04 3.06
N ALA A 149 -15.10 -2.00 2.44
CA ALA A 149 -14.97 -2.04 0.98
C ALA A 149 -15.32 -3.42 0.39
N LEU A 150 -15.17 -4.50 1.16
CA LEU A 150 -15.55 -5.84 0.74
C LEU A 150 -17.07 -6.00 0.56
N THR A 151 -17.87 -5.10 1.14
CA THR A 151 -19.34 -5.15 1.01
C THR A 151 -19.85 -4.70 -0.37
N GLY A 152 -19.03 -4.01 -1.17
CA GLY A 152 -19.45 -3.50 -2.47
C GLY A 152 -19.58 -4.62 -3.52
N GLY A 153 -20.60 -4.53 -4.37
CA GLY A 153 -20.89 -5.54 -5.40
C GLY A 153 -19.70 -5.84 -6.32
N MET A 154 -18.94 -4.81 -6.70
CA MET A 154 -17.70 -4.95 -7.49
C MET A 154 -16.68 -5.90 -6.85
N ALA A 155 -16.53 -5.88 -5.52
CA ALA A 155 -15.61 -6.78 -4.83
C ALA A 155 -16.08 -8.24 -4.91
N TRP A 156 -17.39 -8.48 -4.79
CA TRP A 156 -17.99 -9.82 -4.90
C TRP A 156 -17.95 -10.37 -6.32
N GLU A 157 -18.20 -9.53 -7.32
CA GLU A 157 -18.02 -9.90 -8.73
C GLU A 157 -16.56 -10.29 -9.01
N ALA A 158 -15.61 -9.50 -8.51
CA ALA A 158 -14.19 -9.83 -8.62
C ALA A 158 -13.85 -11.15 -7.94
N LEU A 159 -14.33 -11.40 -6.72
CA LEU A 159 -14.10 -12.67 -6.03
C LEU A 159 -14.65 -13.88 -6.80
N ASN A 160 -15.83 -13.75 -7.42
CA ASN A 160 -16.37 -14.82 -8.28
C ASN A 160 -15.47 -15.07 -9.51
N ASN A 161 -14.97 -14.01 -10.15
CA ASN A 161 -14.05 -14.13 -11.28
C ASN A 161 -12.70 -14.75 -10.89
N ILE A 162 -12.20 -14.40 -9.69
CA ILE A 162 -10.98 -14.94 -9.12
C ILE A 162 -11.13 -16.43 -8.81
N ALA A 163 -12.20 -16.80 -8.08
CA ALA A 163 -12.42 -18.16 -7.61
C ALA A 163 -12.67 -19.16 -8.75
N THR A 164 -13.14 -18.69 -9.90
CA THR A 164 -13.32 -19.51 -11.11
C THR A 164 -12.04 -19.66 -11.93
N GLY A 165 -10.99 -18.90 -11.63
CA GLY A 165 -9.68 -19.02 -12.28
C GLY A 165 -8.77 -20.02 -11.58
N GLU A 166 -8.01 -20.81 -12.33
CA GLU A 166 -6.95 -21.69 -11.80
C GLU A 166 -5.60 -20.96 -11.63
N ARG A 167 -5.64 -19.67 -11.28
CA ARG A 167 -4.44 -18.81 -11.18
C ARG A 167 -4.11 -18.53 -9.70
N PRO A 168 -2.83 -18.64 -9.27
CA PRO A 168 -2.41 -18.05 -8.01
C PRO A 168 -2.52 -16.53 -8.09
N LEU A 169 -3.13 -15.93 -7.06
CA LEU A 169 -3.02 -14.52 -6.71
C LEU A 169 -2.03 -14.40 -5.55
#